data_AF-A0A1G9Y8M7-F1
#
_entry.id   AF-A0A1G9Y8M7-F1
#
_cell.length_a   1.000
_cell.length_b   1.000
_cell.length_c   1.000
_cell.angle_alpha   90.00
_cell.angle_beta   90.00
_cell.angle_gamma   90.00
#
_symmetry.space_group_name_H-M   'P 1'
#
loop_
_entity.id
_entity.type
_entity.pdbx_description
1 polymer ?
#
loop_
_entity_poly.entity_id
_entity_poly.type
_entity_poly.pdbx_seq_one_letter_code
_entity_poly.pdbx_strand_id
1 'polypeptide(L)'
;MADESSIGTAVGVVETSNEVKASPSRKQVSRRARKHSPQERTEKLRLIETQISDGKNTLKGAVEDAGISEQTYYLWKRALKLAEHVEEKPIPIDHELADLAQLERENQRLRGILAEKLRAENAELRKRLALN
;
A
#
# COMPACT_ATOMS: atom_id res chain seq x y z
N MET A 1 -60.23 -49.78 -0.16
CA MET A 1 -59.16 -50.16 0.78
C MET A 1 -59.35 -49.32 2.03
N ALA A 2 -59.59 -50.01 3.14
CA ALA A 2 -59.80 -49.59 4.55
C ALA A 2 -59.05 -48.31 4.96
N ASP A 3 -59.70 -47.31 5.57
CA ASP A 3 -60.20 -47.15 6.96
C ASP A 3 -59.16 -46.58 7.94
N GLU A 4 -59.59 -45.45 8.51
CA GLU A 4 -59.56 -45.02 9.92
C GLU A 4 -58.29 -45.03 10.81
N SER A 5 -58.33 -44.02 11.69
CA SER A 5 -57.87 -44.01 13.10
C SER A 5 -56.37 -43.83 13.33
N SER A 6 -55.87 -42.71 13.87
CA SER A 6 -56.07 -42.13 15.21
C SER A 6 -55.38 -42.90 16.36
N ILE A 7 -54.72 -42.11 17.21
CA ILE A 7 -54.35 -42.29 18.63
C ILE A 7 -52.97 -42.93 18.97
N GLY A 8 -52.24 -42.24 19.87
CA GLY A 8 -51.35 -42.82 20.90
C GLY A 8 -49.89 -42.34 20.81
N THR A 9 -49.46 -41.28 21.50
CA THR A 9 -49.14 -41.16 22.95
C THR A 9 -48.16 -42.22 23.49
N ALA A 10 -46.92 -41.79 23.78
CA ALA A 10 -46.07 -42.17 24.94
C ALA A 10 -44.71 -41.47 24.77
N VAL A 11 -44.48 -40.30 25.38
CA VAL A 11 -43.76 -40.14 26.67
C VAL A 11 -42.69 -41.21 26.91
N GLY A 12 -41.42 -40.79 26.84
CA GLY A 12 -40.26 -41.59 27.20
C GLY A 12 -39.05 -40.68 27.42
N VAL A 13 -39.08 -39.91 28.51
CA VAL A 13 -37.88 -39.31 29.09
C VAL A 13 -36.97 -40.45 29.52
N VAL A 14 -35.80 -40.57 28.89
CA VAL A 14 -34.65 -41.25 29.48
C VAL A 14 -33.42 -40.40 29.19
N GLU A 15 -33.13 -39.57 30.17
CA GLU A 15 -31.81 -39.03 30.43
C GLU A 15 -30.88 -40.19 30.80
N THR A 16 -29.92 -40.51 29.93
CA THR A 16 -28.75 -41.30 30.31
C THR A 16 -27.51 -40.53 29.87
N SER A 17 -26.93 -39.84 30.84
CA SER A 17 -25.56 -39.36 30.83
C SER A 17 -24.63 -40.51 30.42
N ASN A 18 -23.85 -40.32 29.36
CA ASN A 18 -22.63 -41.09 29.16
C ASN A 18 -21.55 -40.17 28.61
N GLU A 19 -20.65 -39.80 29.52
CA GLU A 19 -19.47 -38.98 29.26
C GLU A 19 -18.35 -39.89 28.72
N VAL A 20 -17.93 -39.68 27.48
CA VAL A 20 -16.65 -40.20 26.97
C VAL A 20 -15.88 -39.09 26.27
N LYS A 21 -14.96 -38.51 27.06
CA LYS A 21 -13.58 -38.11 26.73
C LYS A 21 -13.28 -37.58 25.31
N ALA A 22 -13.00 -36.28 25.31
CA ALA A 22 -11.84 -35.62 24.70
C ALA A 22 -11.61 -35.76 23.18
N SER A 23 -12.01 -34.70 22.47
CA SER A 23 -11.16 -34.09 21.45
C SER A 23 -11.20 -32.58 21.67
N PRO A 24 -10.05 -31.86 21.76
CA PRO A 24 -10.07 -30.42 21.88
C PRO A 24 -10.52 -29.86 20.54
N SER A 25 -11.82 -29.58 20.44
CA SER A 25 -12.39 -28.78 19.36
C SER A 25 -11.65 -27.45 19.37
N ARG A 26 -10.77 -27.31 18.37
CA ARG A 26 -9.99 -26.12 18.10
C ARG A 26 -10.96 -24.95 18.06
N LYS A 27 -11.01 -24.17 19.15
CA LYS A 27 -11.70 -22.89 19.20
C LYS A 27 -11.14 -22.07 18.06
N GLN A 28 -11.87 -21.99 16.95
CA GLN A 28 -11.63 -21.01 15.92
C GLN A 28 -11.99 -19.67 16.55
N VAL A 29 -11.02 -19.09 17.24
CA VAL A 29 -11.02 -17.67 17.55
C VAL A 29 -11.02 -17.01 16.19
N SER A 30 -12.17 -16.50 15.77
CA SER A 30 -12.26 -15.58 14.65
C SER A 30 -11.26 -14.48 14.95
N ARG A 31 -10.11 -14.50 14.25
CA ARG A 31 -9.14 -13.43 14.31
C ARG A 31 -9.85 -12.23 13.71
N ARG A 32 -10.54 -11.45 14.54
CA ARG A 32 -10.89 -10.07 14.21
C ARG A 32 -9.61 -9.48 13.66
N ALA A 33 -9.58 -9.16 12.38
CA ALA A 33 -8.43 -8.52 11.76
C ALA A 33 -8.15 -7.29 12.63
N ARG A 34 -7.03 -7.31 13.36
CA ARG A 34 -6.60 -6.17 14.18
C ARG A 34 -6.30 -5.07 13.18
N LYS A 35 -7.29 -4.20 12.93
CA LYS A 35 -7.12 -3.05 12.04
C LYS A 35 -6.23 -2.08 12.79
N HIS A 36 -5.00 -1.90 12.31
CA HIS A 36 -4.12 -0.88 12.85
C HIS A 36 -4.77 0.49 12.72
N SER A 37 -4.84 1.22 13.84
CA SER A 37 -5.28 2.62 13.83
C SER A 37 -4.29 3.47 13.03
N PRO A 38 -4.70 4.64 12.49
CA PRO A 38 -3.78 5.53 11.77
C PRO A 38 -2.53 5.88 12.58
N GLN A 39 -2.71 6.13 13.89
CA GLN A 39 -1.62 6.45 14.82
C GLN A 39 -0.65 5.26 15.02
N GLU A 40 -1.18 4.05 15.19
CA GLU A 40 -0.35 2.84 15.30
C GLU A 40 0.49 2.61 14.03
N ARG A 41 -0.07 2.93 12.85
CA ARG A 41 0.68 2.81 11.58
C ARG A 41 1.84 3.79 11.54
N THR A 42 1.61 5.05 11.93
CA THR A 42 2.67 6.06 11.96
C THR A 42 3.77 5.74 12.97
N GLU A 43 3.38 5.25 14.15
CA GLU A 43 4.35 4.84 15.19
C GLU A 43 5.21 3.67 14.70
N LYS A 44 4.59 2.66 14.08
CA LYS A 44 5.32 1.53 13.50
C LYS A 44 6.26 1.96 12.37
N LEU A 45 5.80 2.83 11.47
CA LEU A 45 6.65 3.35 10.40
C LEU A 45 7.84 4.13 10.96
N ARG A 46 7.63 4.96 11.98
CA ARG A 46 8.69 5.69 12.68
C ARG A 46 9.68 4.75 13.36
N LEU A 47 9.20 3.71 14.04
CA LEU A 47 10.05 2.70 14.66
C LEU A 47 10.94 2.01 13.61
N ILE A 48 10.35 1.57 12.50
CA ILE A 48 11.10 0.94 11.41
C ILE A 48 12.14 1.89 10.83
N GLU A 49 11.79 3.16 10.60
CA GLU A 49 12.71 4.17 10.08
C GLU A 49 13.87 4.43 11.05
N THR A 50 13.60 4.59 12.34
CA THR A 50 14.67 4.76 13.35
C THR A 50 15.62 3.56 13.41
N GLN A 51 15.11 2.32 13.33
CA GLN A 51 15.96 1.13 13.32
C GLN A 51 16.85 1.03 12.08
N ILE A 52 16.35 1.47 10.92
CA ILE A 52 17.11 1.52 9.66
C ILE A 52 18.15 2.64 9.73
N SER A 53 17.77 3.84 10.19
CA SER A 53 18.66 5.00 10.30
C SER A 53 19.78 4.79 11.33
N ASP A 54 19.48 4.15 12.45
CA ASP A 54 20.47 3.78 13.47
C ASP A 54 21.40 2.64 13.01
N GLY A 55 21.15 2.04 11.83
CA GLY A 55 21.90 0.90 11.31
C GLY A 55 21.73 -0.38 12.13
N LYS A 56 20.76 -0.42 13.05
CA LYS A 56 20.51 -1.56 13.95
C LYS A 56 19.99 -2.77 13.19
N ASN A 57 19.13 -2.54 12.19
CA ASN A 57 18.49 -3.58 11.39
C ASN A 57 18.40 -3.20 9.91
N THR A 58 18.38 -4.22 9.04
CA THR A 58 17.92 -4.03 7.66
C THR A 58 16.39 -3.87 7.64
N LEU A 59 15.84 -3.32 6.54
CA LEU A 59 14.39 -3.13 6.40
C LEU A 59 13.60 -4.41 6.72
N LYS A 60 14.09 -5.58 6.31
CA LYS A 60 13.43 -6.86 6.57
C LYS A 60 13.34 -7.18 8.06
N GLY A 61 14.45 -7.06 8.78
CA GLY A 61 14.48 -7.29 10.24
C GLY A 61 13.61 -6.29 11.01
N ALA A 62 13.66 -5.01 10.64
CA ALA A 62 12.87 -3.98 11.30
C ALA A 62 11.36 -4.17 11.11
N VAL A 63 10.96 -4.65 9.94
CA VAL A 63 9.56 -4.94 9.61
C VAL A 63 9.04 -6.18 10.34
N GLU A 64 9.87 -7.22 10.47
CA GLU A 64 9.59 -8.40 11.30
C GLU A 64 9.44 -8.04 12.78
N ASP A 65 10.35 -7.21 13.32
CA ASP A 65 10.30 -6.72 14.70
C ASP A 65 9.05 -5.87 14.98
N ALA A 66 8.61 -5.07 14.00
CA ALA A 66 7.37 -4.29 14.08
C ALA A 66 6.09 -5.14 13.87
N GLY A 67 6.24 -6.43 13.56
CA GLY A 67 5.16 -7.38 13.31
C GLY A 67 4.31 -7.02 12.09
N ILE A 68 4.92 -6.42 11.05
CA ILE A 68 4.26 -6.12 9.77
C ILE A 68 5.01 -6.82 8.63
N SER A 69 4.45 -6.81 7.42
CA SER A 69 5.14 -7.29 6.22
C SER A 69 5.79 -6.14 5.46
N GLU A 70 6.85 -6.43 4.69
CA GLU A 70 7.56 -5.43 3.89
C GLU A 70 6.60 -4.77 2.89
N GLN A 71 5.68 -5.55 2.32
CA GLN A 71 4.60 -5.04 1.50
C GLN A 71 3.74 -4.02 2.25
N THR A 72 3.34 -4.33 3.49
CA THR A 72 2.52 -3.42 4.32
C THR A 72 3.25 -2.12 4.63
N TYR A 73 4.56 -2.19 4.93
CA TYR A 73 5.41 -1.03 5.11
C TYR A 73 5.38 -0.10 3.89
N TYR A 74 5.61 -0.63 2.68
CA TYR A 74 5.58 0.19 1.47
C TYR A 74 4.20 0.77 1.16
N LEU A 75 3.12 0.01 1.40
CA LEU A 75 1.76 0.53 1.23
C LEU A 75 1.50 1.72 2.15
N TRP A 76 1.87 1.62 3.43
CA TRP A 76 1.64 2.70 4.38
C TRP A 76 2.59 3.88 4.14
N LYS A 77 3.85 3.64 3.77
CA LYS A 77 4.80 4.70 3.38
C LYS A 77 4.31 5.48 2.16
N ARG A 78 3.74 4.80 1.15
CA ARG A 78 3.12 5.46 -0.01
C ARG A 78 1.88 6.25 0.38
N ALA A 79 1.05 5.72 1.27
CA ALA A 79 -0.13 6.43 1.77
C ALA A 79 0.24 7.70 2.56
N LEU A 80 1.31 7.65 3.38
CA LEU A 80 1.83 8.84 4.05
C LEU A 80 2.37 9.87 3.07
N LYS A 81 3.18 9.45 2.08
CA LYS A 81 3.68 10.38 1.06
C LYS A 81 2.55 11.06 0.29
N LEU A 82 1.48 10.32 -0.02
CA LEU A 82 0.30 10.90 -0.66
C LEU A 82 -0.44 11.86 0.28
N ALA A 83 -0.52 11.55 1.58
CA ALA A 83 -1.10 12.44 2.58
C ALA A 83 -0.25 13.71 2.77
N GLU A 84 1.08 13.62 2.75
CA GLU A 84 1.99 14.77 2.79
C GLU A 84 1.80 15.69 1.59
N HIS A 85 1.65 15.13 0.38
CA HIS A 85 1.31 15.91 -0.81
C HIS A 85 -0.09 16.57 -0.75
N VAL A 86 -0.99 16.08 0.11
CA VAL A 86 -2.31 16.68 0.34
C VAL A 86 -2.27 17.70 1.49
N GLU A 87 -1.37 17.53 2.46
CA GLU A 87 -1.14 18.41 3.62
C GLU A 87 -0.25 19.62 3.29
N GLU A 88 0.57 19.55 2.23
CA GLU A 88 1.08 20.75 1.55
C GLU A 88 -0.14 21.53 1.05
N LYS A 89 -0.55 22.55 1.85
CA LYS A 89 -1.68 23.48 1.66
C LYS A 89 -2.25 23.37 0.25
N PRO A 90 -3.54 23.00 0.04
CA PRO A 90 -4.09 22.75 -1.28
C PRO A 90 -3.75 23.92 -2.20
N ILE A 91 -2.72 23.71 -3.02
CA ILE A 91 -2.33 24.65 -4.05
C ILE A 91 -3.52 24.59 -5.00
N PRO A 92 -4.18 25.72 -5.30
CA PRO A 92 -5.26 25.72 -6.26
C PRO A 92 -4.79 24.97 -7.50
N ILE A 93 -5.58 24.04 -8.02
CA ILE A 93 -5.23 23.22 -9.19
C ILE A 93 -4.72 24.11 -10.35
N ASP A 94 -5.25 25.34 -10.43
CA ASP A 94 -4.83 26.37 -11.37
C ASP A 94 -3.35 26.78 -11.24
N HIS A 95 -2.79 26.82 -10.03
CA HIS A 95 -1.38 27.14 -9.79
C HIS A 95 -0.47 25.97 -10.14
N GLU A 96 -0.84 24.73 -9.81
CA GLU A 96 -0.10 23.55 -10.27
C GLU A 96 -0.09 23.48 -11.81
N LEU A 97 -1.22 23.76 -12.44
CA LEU A 97 -1.33 23.81 -13.89
C LEU A 97 -0.53 24.96 -14.51
N ALA A 98 -0.47 26.12 -13.85
CA ALA A 98 0.34 27.25 -14.27
C ALA A 98 1.84 26.93 -14.21
N ASP A 99 2.30 26.27 -13.15
CA ASP A 99 3.70 25.84 -13.00
C ASP A 99 4.07 24.82 -14.09
N LEU A 100 3.19 23.85 -14.37
CA LEU A 100 3.37 22.89 -15.44
C LEU A 100 3.45 23.58 -16.82
N ALA A 101 2.57 24.55 -17.09
CA ALA A 101 2.62 25.32 -18.33
C ALA A 101 3.90 26.15 -18.47
N GLN A 102 4.43 26.70 -17.37
CA GLN A 102 5.70 27.42 -17.37
C GLN A 102 6.88 26.46 -17.66
N LEU A 103 6.90 25.29 -17.03
CA LEU A 103 7.91 24.27 -17.28
C LEU A 103 7.88 23.78 -18.72
N GLU A 104 6.70 23.61 -19.32
CA GLU A 104 6.58 23.20 -20.72
C GLU A 104 7.15 24.26 -21.67
N ARG A 105 6.82 25.55 -21.46
CA ARG A 105 7.40 26.66 -22.25
C ARG A 105 8.92 26.69 -22.16
N GLU A 106 9.46 26.56 -20.96
CA GLU A 106 10.90 26.55 -20.76
C GLU A 106 11.54 25.33 -21.42
N ASN A 107 10.91 24.15 -21.36
CA ASN A 107 11.39 22.96 -22.04
C ASN A 107 11.43 23.14 -23.56
N GLN A 108 10.37 23.71 -24.15
CA GLN A 108 10.32 24.03 -25.57
C GLN A 108 11.41 25.03 -25.96
N ARG A 109 11.62 26.08 -25.16
CA ARG A 109 12.69 27.07 -25.36
C ARG A 109 14.07 26.42 -25.34
N LEU A 110 14.35 25.59 -24.33
CA LEU A 110 15.63 24.89 -24.18
C LEU A 110 15.88 23.91 -25.34
N ARG A 111 14.86 23.18 -25.78
CA ARG A 111 14.95 22.31 -26.96
C ARG A 111 15.27 23.09 -28.22
N GLY A 112 14.67 24.26 -28.40
CA GLY A 112 14.97 25.17 -29.51
C GLY A 112 16.44 25.59 -29.53
N ILE A 113 16.93 26.11 -28.39
CA ILE A 113 18.34 26.54 -28.23
C ILE A 113 19.31 25.37 -28.48
N LEU A 114 18.99 24.19 -27.96
CA LEU A 114 19.81 23.00 -28.19
C LEU A 114 19.85 22.63 -29.67
N ALA A 115 18.70 22.63 -30.35
CA ALA A 115 18.63 22.31 -31.78
C ALA A 115 19.40 23.34 -32.63
N GLU A 116 19.34 24.63 -32.29
CA GLU A 116 20.13 25.67 -32.95
C GLU A 116 21.64 25.44 -32.75
N LYS A 117 22.08 25.20 -31.52
CA LYS A 117 23.49 24.90 -31.21
C LYS A 117 23.99 23.68 -31.98
N LEU A 118 23.21 22.59 -31.97
CA LEU A 118 23.57 21.37 -32.70
C LEU A 118 23.61 21.60 -34.21
N ARG A 119 22.70 22.42 -34.78
CA ARG A 119 22.78 22.77 -36.21
C ARG A 119 24.03 23.58 -36.53
N ALA A 120 24.37 24.57 -35.69
CA ALA A 120 25.55 25.40 -35.88
C ALA A 120 26.84 24.56 -35.80
N GLU A 121 26.96 23.73 -34.76
CA GLU A 121 28.12 22.84 -34.56
C GLU A 121 28.23 21.81 -35.70
N ASN A 122 27.12 21.17 -36.10
CA ASN A 122 27.14 20.23 -37.23
C ASN A 122 27.53 20.92 -38.54
N ALA A 123 27.09 22.15 -38.79
CA ALA A 123 27.51 22.91 -39.96
C ALA A 123 29.01 23.24 -39.92
N GLU A 124 29.54 23.57 -38.74
CA GLU A 124 30.97 23.80 -38.56
C GLU A 124 31.79 22.53 -38.76
N LEU A 125 31.34 21.39 -38.19
CA LEU A 125 31.98 20.09 -38.37
C LEU A 125 31.97 19.66 -39.84
N ARG A 126 30.84 19.82 -40.54
CA ARG A 126 30.75 19.55 -41.98
C ARG A 126 31.75 20.36 -42.80
N LYS A 127 31.88 21.66 -42.50
CA LYS A 127 32.90 22.52 -43.13
C LYS A 127 34.32 22.02 -42.85
N ARG A 128 34.63 21.66 -41.60
CA ARG A 128 35.95 21.14 -41.21
C ARG A 128 36.27 19.80 -41.88
N LEU A 129 35.26 18.97 -42.10
CA LEU A 129 35.38 17.66 -42.74
C LEU A 129 35.29 17.73 -44.28
N ALA A 130 35.12 18.92 -44.87
CA ALA A 130 34.87 19.11 -46.30
C ALA A 130 33.64 18.32 -46.82
N LEU A 131 32.67 18.06 -45.94
CA LEU A 131 31.40 17.40 -46.23
C LEU A 131 30.34 18.49 -46.45
N ASN A 132 30.51 19.28 -47.53
CA ASN A 132 29.51 20.26 -47.97
C ASN A 132 28.35 19.56 -48.67
#